data_AF-A0A0S4XG27-F1
#
_entry.id   AF-A0A0S4XG27-F1
#
_cell.length_a   1.000
_cell.length_b   1.000
_cell.length_c   1.000
_cell.angle_alpha   90.00
_cell.angle_beta   90.00
_cell.angle_gamma   90.00
#
_symmetry.space_group_name_H-M   'P 1'
#
loop_
_entity.id
_entity.type
_entity.pdbx_description
1 polymer ?
#
loop_
_entity_poly.entity_id
_entity_poly.type
_entity_poly.pdbx_seq_one_letter_code
_entity_poly.pdbx_strand_id
1 'polypeptide(L)' 'MYIESVFLDEDKAHGLRKNHLTARQAGLIARALGAGAVVPFHFSPRYQGHGSALTAEVRAAWAGLAG' A
#
# COMPACT_ATOMS: atom_id res chain seq x y z
N MET A 1 12.88 0.18 -0.27
CA MET A 1 12.05 1.40 -0.16
C MET A 1 11.08 1.22 0.99
N TYR A 2 11.07 2.16 1.94
CA TYR A 2 10.03 2.23 2.97
C TYR A 2 8.96 3.21 2.50
N ILE A 3 7.69 2.84 2.57
CA ILE A 3 6.57 3.68 2.12
C ILE A 3 5.33 3.45 2.98
N GLU A 4 4.57 4.52 3.24
CA GLU A 4 3.30 4.38 3.95
C GLU A 4 2.29 3.58 3.14
N SER A 5 1.42 2.82 3.80
CA SER A 5 0.38 2.02 3.15
C SER A 5 -0.82 1.96 4.09
N VAL A 6 -1.47 3.11 4.26
CA VAL A 6 -2.37 3.35 5.38
C VAL A 6 -3.72 2.67 5.17
N PHE A 7 -4.19 2.58 3.92
CA PHE A 7 -5.49 2.03 3.53
C PHE A 7 -5.38 1.03 2.38
N LEU A 8 -6.31 0.08 2.29
CA LEU A 8 -6.48 -0.73 1.08
C LEU A 8 -7.02 0.13 -0.07
N ASP A 9 -6.87 -0.30 -1.32
CA ASP A 9 -7.39 0.44 -2.48
C ASP A 9 -8.93 0.56 -2.44
N GLU A 10 -9.62 -0.44 -1.89
CA GLU A 10 -11.07 -0.39 -1.64
C GLU A 10 -11.49 0.81 -0.76
N ASP A 11 -10.57 1.31 0.05
CA ASP A 11 -10.76 2.43 0.98
C ASP A 11 -10.13 3.74 0.49
N LYS A 12 -9.78 3.84 -0.79
CA LYS A 12 -9.09 5.00 -1.39
C LYS A 12 -9.76 6.35 -1.09
N ALA A 13 -11.09 6.41 -1.05
CA ALA A 13 -11.81 7.65 -0.73
C ALA A 13 -11.45 8.18 0.68
N HIS A 14 -11.28 7.29 1.65
CA HIS A 14 -10.88 7.66 3.01
C HIS A 14 -9.40 8.00 3.09
N GLY A 15 -8.55 7.30 2.32
CA GLY A 15 -7.14 7.66 2.14
C GLY A 15 -6.97 9.07 1.57
N LEU A 16 -7.72 9.40 0.52
CA LEU A 16 -7.70 10.74 -0.10
C LEU A 16 -8.13 11.83 0.89
N ARG A 17 -9.23 11.61 1.64
CA ARG A 17 -9.70 12.58 2.65
C ARG A 17 -8.64 12.90 3.70
N LYS A 18 -7.79 11.92 4.02
CA LYS A 18 -6.75 12.04 5.04
C LYS A 18 -5.35 12.30 4.48
N ASN A 19 -5.23 12.49 3.16
CA ASN A 19 -3.96 12.67 2.46
C ASN A 19 -2.95 11.54 2.72
N HIS A 20 -3.41 10.30 2.69
CA HIS A 20 -2.57 9.10 2.83
C HIS A 20 -2.61 8.22 1.59
N LEU A 21 -1.52 7.52 1.33
CA LEU A 21 -1.46 6.50 0.28
C LEU A 21 -2.26 5.25 0.66
N THR A 22 -2.87 4.66 -0.36
CA THR A 22 -3.30 3.27 -0.32
C THR A 22 -2.13 2.31 -0.52
N ALA A 23 -2.29 1.05 -0.12
CA ALA A 23 -1.34 -0.02 -0.35
C ALA A 23 -1.07 -0.24 -1.84
N ARG A 24 -2.10 -0.21 -2.70
CA ARG A 24 -1.92 -0.24 -4.17
C ARG A 24 -1.10 0.93 -4.68
N GLN A 25 -1.39 2.17 -4.26
CA GLN A 25 -0.59 3.34 -4.67
C GLN A 25 0.87 3.21 -4.25
N ALA A 26 1.12 2.76 -3.02
CA ALA A 26 2.47 2.55 -2.51
C ALA A 26 3.25 1.51 -3.34
N GLY A 27 2.62 0.39 -3.70
CA GLY A 27 3.21 -0.62 -4.57
C GLY A 27 3.49 -0.11 -5.99
N LEU A 28 2.56 0.65 -6.59
CA LEU A 28 2.73 1.24 -7.92
C LEU A 28 3.90 2.25 -7.95
N ILE A 29 4.04 3.09 -6.92
CA ILE A 29 5.18 4.03 -6.79
C ILE A 29 6.49 3.24 -6.68
N ALA A 30 6.53 2.22 -5.82
CA ALA A 30 7.73 1.39 -5.66
C ALA A 30 8.14 0.71 -6.98
N ARG A 31 7.16 0.25 -7.78
CA ARG A 31 7.39 -0.32 -9.11
C ARG A 31 7.92 0.73 -10.09
N ALA A 32 7.28 1.90 -10.17
CA ALA A 32 7.66 2.97 -11.08
C ALA A 32 9.10 3.46 -10.83
N LEU A 33 9.56 3.41 -9.58
CA LEU A 33 10.92 3.75 -9.19
C LEU A 33 11.93 2.60 -9.40
N GLY A 34 11.48 1.41 -9.82
CA GLY A 34 12.35 0.24 -9.96
C GLY A 34 12.95 -0.23 -8.62
N ALA A 35 12.23 -0.03 -7.50
CA ALA A 35 12.74 -0.37 -6.18
C ALA A 35 13.01 -1.88 -6.07
N GLY A 36 14.23 -2.28 -5.72
CA GLY A 36 14.61 -3.69 -5.56
C GLY A 36 13.95 -4.41 -4.36
N ALA A 37 13.40 -3.64 -3.42
CA ALA A 37 12.58 -4.16 -2.32
C ALA A 37 11.61 -3.09 -1.80
N VAL A 38 10.46 -3.50 -1.27
CA VAL A 38 9.45 -2.62 -0.66
C VAL A 38 9.09 -3.11 0.75
N VAL A 39 9.05 -2.17 1.70
CA VAL A 39 8.67 -2.42 3.09
C VAL A 39 7.57 -1.43 3.46
N PRO A 40 6.29 -1.85 3.45
CA PRO A 40 5.19 -0.97 3.76
C PRO A 40 5.07 -0.74 5.28
N PHE A 41 4.66 0.46 5.68
CA PHE A 41 4.47 0.83 7.09
C PHE A 41 3.26 1.77 7.29
N HIS A 42 3.03 2.20 8.54
CA HIS A 42 1.98 3.16 8.91
C HIS A 42 0.55 2.66 8.59
N PHE A 43 0.24 1.42 8.97
CA PHE A 43 -1.09 0.84 8.74
C PHE A 43 -2.15 1.50 9.62
N SER A 44 -3.32 1.76 9.04
CA SER A 44 -4.43 2.28 9.83
C SER A 44 -4.85 1.25 10.90
N PRO A 45 -5.10 1.70 12.15
CA PRO A 45 -5.59 0.82 13.21
C PRO A 45 -6.90 0.08 12.88
N ARG A 46 -7.67 0.56 11.89
CA ARG A 46 -8.88 -0.13 11.41
C ARG A 46 -8.62 -1.54 10.89
N TYR A 47 -7.37 -1.85 10.49
CA TYR A 47 -6.95 -3.17 10.02
C TYR A 47 -6.16 -3.94 11.09
N GLN A 48 -6.37 -3.66 12.38
CA GLN A 48 -5.77 -4.46 13.45
C GLN A 48 -6.08 -5.95 13.25
N GLY A 49 -5.03 -6.79 13.30
CA GLY A 49 -5.10 -8.22 12.95
C GLY A 49 -5.05 -8.55 11.44
N HIS A 50 -5.16 -7.55 10.56
CA HIS A 50 -5.29 -7.71 9.10
C HIS A 50 -4.24 -6.92 8.29
N GLY A 51 -3.10 -6.54 8.89
CA GLY A 51 -1.99 -5.87 8.20
C GLY A 51 -1.35 -6.70 7.07
N SER A 52 -1.62 -8.01 7.05
CA SER A 52 -1.22 -8.90 5.94
C SER A 52 -1.90 -8.54 4.63
N ALA A 53 -3.15 -8.06 4.64
CA ALA A 53 -3.86 -7.65 3.43
C ALA A 53 -3.21 -6.43 2.77
N LEU A 54 -2.87 -5.41 3.57
CA LEU A 54 -2.13 -4.24 3.09
C LEU A 54 -0.77 -4.63 2.51
N THR A 55 -0.05 -5.51 3.20
CA THR A 55 1.25 -6.00 2.73
C THR A 55 1.12 -6.79 1.43
N ALA A 56 0.09 -7.63 1.31
CA ALA A 56 -0.19 -8.41 0.10
C ALA A 56 -0.52 -7.49 -1.09
N GLU A 57 -1.36 -6.47 -0.88
CA GLU A 57 -1.75 -5.52 -1.93
C GLU A 57 -0.54 -4.68 -2.40
N VAL A 58 0.31 -4.20 -1.48
CA VAL A 58 1.58 -3.53 -1.84
C VAL A 58 2.45 -4.43 -2.70
N ARG A 59 2.63 -5.69 -2.28
CA ARG A 59 3.47 -6.66 -3.00
C ARG A 59 2.91 -6.99 -4.38
N ALA A 60 1.59 -7.16 -4.50
CA ALA A 60 0.94 -7.42 -5.78
C ALA A 60 1.13 -6.24 -6.76
N ALA A 61 0.90 -5.00 -6.30
CA ALA A 61 1.10 -3.82 -7.13
C ALA A 61 2.57 -3.59 -7.50
N TRP A 62 3.51 -3.81 -6.58
CA TRP A 62 4.94 -3.73 -6.84
C TRP A 62 5.40 -4.78 -7.89
N ALA A 63 4.96 -6.03 -7.73
CA ALA A 63 5.25 -7.13 -8.66
C ALA A 63 4.58 -6.96 -10.02
N GLY A 64 3.57 -6.08 -10.14
CA GLY A 64 2.79 -5.89 -11.38
C GLY A 64 1.75 -6.96 -11.60
N LEU A 65 1.27 -7.57 -10.51
CA LEU A 65 0.20 -8.56 -10.49
C LEU A 65 -1.17 -7.93 -10.17
N ALA A 66 -1.20 -6.65 -9.81
CA ALA A 66 -2.43 -5.90 -9.61
C ALA A 66 -2.85 -5.23 -10.93
N GLY A 67 -4.07 -5.55 -11.41
CA GLY A 67 -4.77 -4.84 -12.48
C GLY A 67 -5.32 -3.49 -12.02
#